data_AF-K3WT14-F1
#
_entry.id   AF-K3WT14-F1
#
_cell.length_a   1.000
_cell.length_b   1.000
_cell.length_c   1.000
_cell.angle_alpha   90.00
_cell.angle_beta   90.00
_cell.angle_gamma   90.00
#
_symmetry.space_group_name_H-M   'P 1'
#
loop_
_entity.id
_entity.type
_entity.pdbx_description
1 polymer ?
#
loop_
_entity_poly.entity_id
_entity_poly.type
_entity_poly.pdbx_seq_one_letter_code
_entity_poly.pdbx_strand_id
1 'polypeptide(L)'
;MHGRVPRRSSDGNACDSLEAGADFAPSRALRVDAAQSASDQDALLNGGSNDDTPAKTKKLLWRLSIWYRPWATICGQRLRARVARTSKMRLALSVVLLLVLLAALLLVVVEGLGRLRFQGYLVTHQDGNGQLGFYHEMDVDMQALRDVAQKPHGKLFPATMGNTQREVSAWFTERRQRTNGRKYLVGCTANWSGYVLRSFLHLFTELKSEHGWEDLMTRDPVDFFYKQDPQKAPSVLFFCLNSFHYRMHLFHDFNKYFQELRALGTVIMVWNDDLHYYDQFNPIEIRETIFKRADVLVGTYTYQMDEYFASITGSMNARDMPMTMWLPHSSGPDFTKSSFNEYPIHKIILSGARGSNWYPLRHWLGIFQETHRDIMDIYQHAGYYVKDNQSEIFASYLRAYRAGITTTLLFQYVIAKIFEIPSTGSLLVVNRDVVPLLEALHMKEMQHFVSFDRTDPETTMHWVLDPANQVVVDTIRKAGMELVREQHMVTNRVQALNRFVKEGVPTYTFPATFSIRGPCPSAAIPSKEECEKRFAREGLYKCDQWFCGARSIVFGK
;
A
#
# COMPACT_ATOMS: atom_id res chain seq x y z
N MET A 1 -39.74 42.99 -27.60
CA MET A 1 -38.98 41.73 -27.86
C MET A 1 -38.35 41.33 -26.53
N HIS A 2 -39.09 40.58 -25.69
CA HIS A 2 -39.08 39.11 -25.54
C HIS A 2 -37.85 38.62 -24.74
N GLY A 3 -37.95 37.86 -23.64
CA GLY A 3 -39.08 37.21 -22.94
C GLY A 3 -38.64 36.89 -21.50
N ARG A 4 -39.48 37.13 -20.49
CA ARG A 4 -40.42 36.20 -19.81
C ARG A 4 -39.78 34.95 -19.19
N VAL A 5 -39.61 35.01 -17.87
CA VAL A 5 -39.50 33.90 -16.90
C VAL A 5 -40.92 33.48 -16.47
N PRO A 6 -41.24 32.19 -16.30
CA PRO A 6 -42.51 31.79 -15.71
C PRO A 6 -42.42 31.61 -14.18
N ARG A 7 -43.41 32.18 -13.48
CA ARG A 7 -43.83 31.85 -12.11
C ARG A 7 -44.85 30.69 -12.14
N ARG A 8 -44.83 29.83 -11.12
CA ARG A 8 -45.97 29.05 -10.57
C ARG A 8 -45.83 29.13 -9.03
N SER A 9 -46.67 29.87 -8.29
CA SER A 9 -47.98 29.48 -7.69
C SER A 9 -47.88 28.15 -6.94
N SER A 10 -47.74 28.10 -5.61
CA SER A 10 -48.66 28.44 -4.50
C SER A 10 -49.94 27.59 -4.44
N ASP A 11 -50.23 27.17 -3.20
CA ASP A 11 -51.48 26.64 -2.65
C ASP A 11 -51.71 25.12 -2.84
N GLY A 12 -52.05 24.32 -1.83
CA GLY A 12 -52.34 24.55 -0.41
C GLY A 12 -52.97 23.28 0.20
N ASN A 13 -53.03 23.23 1.53
CA ASN A 13 -53.88 22.37 2.40
C ASN A 13 -53.63 20.85 2.35
N ALA A 14 -53.81 20.06 3.41
CA ALA A 14 -54.45 20.24 4.70
C ALA A 14 -53.80 19.31 5.74
N CYS A 15 -53.83 19.71 7.00
CA CYS A 15 -53.85 18.80 8.12
C CYS A 15 -55.18 18.04 8.12
N ASP A 16 -55.15 16.72 8.30
CA ASP A 16 -56.06 16.08 9.24
C ASP A 16 -55.50 14.73 9.72
N SER A 17 -55.70 14.56 11.01
CA SER A 17 -55.47 13.43 11.88
C SER A 17 -56.04 12.10 11.39
N LEU A 18 -55.40 10.98 11.79
CA LEU A 18 -56.09 9.78 12.25
C LEU A 18 -55.14 8.86 13.02
N GLU A 19 -55.54 8.55 14.25
CA GLU A 19 -54.99 7.54 15.14
C GLU A 19 -55.31 6.12 14.65
N ALA A 20 -54.34 5.21 14.79
CA ALA A 20 -54.47 3.78 15.13
C ALA A 20 -53.02 3.23 15.19
N GLY A 21 -52.48 2.70 16.28
CA GLY A 21 -53.11 1.79 17.23
C GLY A 21 -52.99 0.36 16.72
N ALA A 22 -51.78 -0.22 16.69
CA ALA A 22 -51.60 -1.67 16.55
C ALA A 22 -50.27 -2.12 17.15
N ASP A 23 -50.40 -2.97 18.16
CA ASP A 23 -49.36 -3.72 18.87
C ASP A 23 -48.43 -4.48 17.93
N PHE A 24 -47.11 -4.36 18.16
CA PHE A 24 -46.14 -5.33 17.67
C PHE A 24 -45.40 -5.96 18.85
N ALA A 25 -45.84 -7.18 19.18
CA ALA A 25 -45.12 -8.09 20.05
C ALA A 25 -43.79 -8.56 19.40
N PRO A 26 -42.74 -8.85 20.19
CA PRO A 26 -41.43 -9.18 19.65
C PRO A 26 -41.39 -10.63 19.15
N SER A 27 -41.16 -10.81 17.84
CA SER A 27 -40.93 -12.13 17.25
C SER A 27 -39.52 -12.62 17.57
N ARG A 28 -39.48 -13.66 18.41
CA ARG A 28 -38.53 -14.79 18.47
C ARG A 28 -37.20 -14.62 17.74
N ALA A 29 -36.15 -14.57 18.56
CA ALA A 29 -34.78 -14.88 18.19
C ALA A 29 -34.68 -16.23 17.46
N LEU A 30 -34.20 -16.19 16.22
CA LEU A 30 -33.67 -17.35 15.52
C LEU A 30 -32.27 -17.63 16.10
N ARG A 31 -32.20 -18.69 16.92
CA ARG A 31 -30.96 -19.42 17.22
C ARG A 31 -30.41 -19.94 15.89
N VAL A 32 -29.26 -19.44 15.48
CA VAL A 32 -28.39 -20.10 14.51
C VAL A 32 -27.32 -20.80 15.34
N ASP A 33 -27.43 -22.13 15.41
CA ASP A 33 -26.40 -23.00 15.98
C ASP A 33 -25.19 -22.99 15.01
N ALA A 34 -24.18 -22.19 15.32
CA ALA A 34 -22.88 -22.26 14.68
C ALA A 34 -21.96 -23.14 15.55
N ALA A 35 -22.04 -24.45 15.33
CA ALA A 35 -21.12 -25.42 15.91
C ALA A 35 -19.87 -25.56 15.04
N GLN A 36 -18.72 -25.44 15.70
CA GLN A 36 -17.45 -26.15 15.42
C GLN A 36 -16.73 -25.86 14.10
N SER A 37 -15.83 -24.87 14.11
CA SER A 37 -14.42 -25.09 13.73
C SER A 37 -13.56 -23.89 14.16
N ALA A 38 -13.14 -23.86 15.43
CA ALA A 38 -12.13 -22.93 15.90
C ALA A 38 -11.28 -23.63 16.97
N SER A 39 -10.24 -24.34 16.52
CA SER A 39 -9.25 -24.91 17.45
C SER A 39 -7.81 -24.91 16.96
N ASP A 40 -7.46 -24.27 15.83
CA ASP A 40 -6.09 -24.32 15.29
C ASP A 40 -5.44 -22.96 14.97
N GLN A 41 -5.98 -21.82 15.44
CA GLN A 41 -5.39 -20.50 15.14
C GLN A 41 -4.85 -19.70 16.34
N ASP A 42 -5.08 -20.14 17.58
CA ASP A 42 -4.67 -19.36 18.77
C ASP A 42 -3.22 -19.58 19.25
N ALA A 43 -2.43 -20.39 18.54
CA ALA A 43 -1.06 -20.73 18.96
C ALA A 43 0.06 -19.86 18.34
N LEU A 44 -0.25 -18.90 17.44
CA LEU A 44 0.78 -18.20 16.65
C LEU A 44 0.89 -16.68 16.85
N LEU A 45 0.10 -16.06 17.75
CA LEU A 45 0.06 -14.58 17.83
C LEU A 45 0.43 -13.94 19.17
N ASN A 46 0.89 -14.70 20.17
CA ASN A 46 1.46 -14.13 21.40
C ASN A 46 2.98 -14.00 21.32
N GLY A 47 3.45 -13.07 20.48
CA GLY A 47 4.82 -12.58 20.48
C GLY A 47 4.93 -11.25 21.21
N GLY A 48 5.07 -11.29 22.55
CA GLY A 48 5.31 -10.10 23.36
C GLY A 48 6.61 -9.39 22.96
N SER A 49 6.50 -8.11 22.59
CA SER A 49 7.65 -7.24 22.31
C SER A 49 8.33 -6.82 23.61
N ASN A 50 9.35 -7.57 24.03
CA ASN A 50 10.36 -7.07 24.97
C ASN A 50 11.32 -6.16 24.20
N ASP A 51 10.91 -4.89 24.06
CA ASP A 51 11.73 -3.84 23.47
C ASP A 51 12.54 -3.18 24.59
N ASP A 52 13.73 -3.73 24.86
CA ASP A 52 14.65 -3.13 25.81
C ASP A 52 16.10 -3.57 25.57
N THR A 53 16.68 -3.28 24.39
CA THR A 53 18.15 -3.41 24.21
C THR A 53 18.82 -2.71 23.02
N PRO A 54 19.06 -1.38 23.10
CA PRO A 54 20.22 -0.76 22.45
C PRO A 54 21.38 -0.56 23.45
N ALA A 55 21.06 -0.41 24.73
CA ALA A 55 22.04 -0.08 25.78
C ALA A 55 22.87 -1.30 26.24
N LYS A 56 22.28 -2.51 26.34
CA LYS A 56 23.07 -3.69 26.75
C LYS A 56 24.00 -4.18 25.63
N THR A 57 23.65 -3.99 24.36
CA THR A 57 24.48 -4.41 23.21
C THR A 57 25.74 -3.55 23.08
N LYS A 58 25.63 -2.23 23.26
CA LYS A 58 26.81 -1.33 23.32
C LYS A 58 27.68 -1.60 24.55
N LYS A 59 27.08 -1.89 25.71
CA LYS A 59 27.82 -2.23 26.94
C LYS A 59 28.50 -3.60 26.86
N LEU A 60 27.90 -4.56 26.15
CA LEU A 60 28.50 -5.87 25.85
C LEU A 60 29.65 -5.75 24.86
N LEU A 61 29.48 -4.99 23.77
CA LEU A 61 30.53 -4.76 22.77
C LEU A 61 31.74 -3.98 23.33
N TRP A 62 31.49 -2.99 24.20
CA TRP A 62 32.57 -2.26 24.87
C TRP A 62 33.31 -3.16 25.89
N ARG A 63 32.60 -3.99 26.66
CA ARG A 63 33.21 -4.98 27.56
C ARG A 63 34.00 -6.05 26.80
N LEU A 64 33.52 -6.51 25.64
CA LEU A 64 34.27 -7.43 24.78
C LEU A 64 35.52 -6.76 24.20
N SER A 65 35.46 -5.48 23.81
CA SER A 65 36.63 -4.78 23.24
C SER A 65 37.79 -4.58 24.25
N ILE A 66 37.47 -4.41 25.54
CA ILE A 66 38.47 -4.26 26.61
C ILE A 66 39.09 -5.61 26.98
N TRP A 67 38.35 -6.71 26.85
CA TRP A 67 38.88 -8.06 27.07
C TRP A 67 39.69 -8.60 25.86
N TYR A 68 39.37 -8.19 24.63
CA TYR A 68 40.04 -8.71 23.44
C TYR A 68 41.41 -8.05 23.16
N ARG A 69 41.66 -6.82 23.60
CA ARG A 69 42.93 -6.13 23.32
C ARG A 69 44.16 -6.73 24.04
N PRO A 70 44.08 -7.21 25.29
CA PRO A 70 45.21 -7.91 25.93
C PRO A 70 45.35 -9.37 25.48
N TRP A 71 44.24 -10.02 25.10
CA TRP A 71 44.25 -11.43 24.68
C TRP A 71 44.79 -11.62 23.26
N ALA A 72 44.52 -10.72 22.31
CA ALA A 72 45.01 -10.86 20.94
C ALA A 72 46.55 -10.78 20.83
N THR A 73 47.20 -9.98 21.68
CA THR A 73 48.66 -9.83 21.71
C THR A 73 49.35 -10.93 22.53
N ILE A 74 48.78 -11.38 23.65
CA ILE A 74 49.40 -12.41 24.51
C ILE A 74 49.09 -13.83 24.03
N CYS A 75 47.88 -14.12 23.54
CA CYS A 75 47.60 -15.42 22.90
C CYS A 75 48.21 -15.51 21.50
N GLY A 76 48.30 -14.42 20.73
CA GLY A 76 48.85 -14.45 19.37
C GLY A 76 50.30 -14.95 19.32
N GLN A 77 51.15 -14.55 20.27
CA GLN A 77 52.56 -14.98 20.29
C GLN A 77 52.74 -16.42 20.83
N ARG A 78 51.98 -16.84 21.85
CA ARG A 78 52.04 -18.23 22.37
C ARG A 78 51.36 -19.24 21.44
N LEU A 79 50.27 -18.87 20.76
CA LEU A 79 49.64 -19.71 19.75
C LEU A 79 50.54 -19.85 18.52
N ARG A 80 51.19 -18.76 18.05
CA ARG A 80 52.16 -18.85 16.95
C ARG A 80 53.34 -19.78 17.28
N ALA A 81 53.82 -19.77 18.52
CA ALA A 81 54.89 -20.68 18.95
C ALA A 81 54.46 -22.15 19.09
N ARG A 82 53.20 -22.44 19.45
CA ARG A 82 52.65 -23.82 19.54
C ARG A 82 52.16 -24.36 18.19
N VAL A 83 51.48 -23.55 17.38
CA VAL A 83 51.07 -23.88 16.00
C VAL A 83 52.30 -24.15 15.12
N ALA A 84 53.44 -23.53 15.42
CA ALA A 84 54.68 -23.80 14.72
C ALA A 84 55.29 -25.18 15.00
N ARG A 85 54.95 -25.88 16.09
CA ARG A 85 55.66 -27.10 16.51
C ARG A 85 54.96 -28.42 16.20
N THR A 86 53.68 -28.44 15.85
CA THR A 86 53.00 -29.69 15.50
C THR A 86 52.40 -29.60 14.11
N SER A 87 52.90 -30.45 13.21
CA SER A 87 52.39 -30.62 11.84
C SER A 87 50.87 -30.84 11.83
N LYS A 88 50.33 -31.52 12.85
CA LYS A 88 48.89 -31.76 13.05
C LYS A 88 48.05 -30.49 13.20
N MET A 89 48.54 -29.47 13.92
CA MET A 89 47.78 -28.24 14.13
C MET A 89 47.78 -27.34 12.88
N ARG A 90 48.89 -27.32 12.13
CA ARG A 90 48.95 -26.65 10.82
C ARG A 90 48.01 -27.33 9.83
N LEU A 91 48.00 -28.66 9.79
CA LEU A 91 47.07 -29.43 8.96
C LEU A 91 45.62 -29.13 9.33
N ALA A 92 45.26 -29.14 10.62
CA ALA A 92 43.91 -28.81 11.08
C ALA A 92 43.50 -27.37 10.69
N LEU A 93 44.38 -26.38 10.85
CA LEU A 93 44.10 -25.00 10.47
C LEU A 93 43.93 -24.85 8.95
N SER A 94 44.77 -25.52 8.15
CA SER A 94 44.65 -25.55 6.69
C SER A 94 43.35 -26.22 6.24
N VAL A 95 42.93 -27.31 6.91
CA VAL A 95 41.65 -27.97 6.64
C VAL A 95 40.48 -27.04 6.97
N VAL A 96 40.50 -26.36 8.13
CA VAL A 96 39.45 -25.39 8.48
C VAL A 96 39.40 -24.23 7.48
N LEU A 97 40.55 -23.67 7.10
CA LEU A 97 40.61 -22.59 6.11
C LEU A 97 40.08 -23.06 4.75
N LEU A 98 40.45 -24.27 4.31
CA LEU A 98 39.95 -24.88 3.08
C LEU A 98 38.44 -25.06 3.13
N LEU A 99 37.89 -25.55 4.26
CA LEU A 99 36.45 -25.69 4.45
C LEU A 99 35.72 -24.34 4.42
N VAL A 100 36.28 -23.29 5.03
CA VAL A 100 35.72 -21.93 4.98
C VAL A 100 35.74 -21.39 3.55
N LEU A 101 36.84 -21.59 2.81
CA LEU A 101 36.94 -21.19 1.40
C LEU A 101 35.98 -21.97 0.51
N LEU A 102 35.82 -23.27 0.72
CA LEU A 102 34.85 -24.10 0.00
C LEU A 102 33.41 -23.69 0.32
N ALA A 103 33.10 -23.39 1.58
CA ALA A 103 31.78 -22.89 1.98
C ALA A 103 31.49 -21.51 1.36
N ALA A 104 32.47 -20.61 1.36
CA ALA A 104 32.35 -19.30 0.71
C ALA A 104 32.20 -19.42 -0.81
N LEU A 105 32.97 -20.31 -1.46
CA LEU A 105 32.85 -20.59 -2.89
C LEU A 105 31.48 -21.19 -3.21
N LEU A 106 31.02 -22.16 -2.42
CA LEU A 106 29.69 -22.75 -2.58
C LEU A 106 28.62 -21.65 -2.45
N LEU A 107 28.70 -20.80 -1.44
CA LEU A 107 27.77 -19.68 -1.25
C LEU A 107 27.75 -18.74 -2.46
N VAL A 108 28.91 -18.42 -3.04
CA VAL A 108 29.04 -17.61 -4.26
C VAL A 108 28.47 -18.34 -5.48
N VAL A 109 28.68 -19.66 -5.60
CA VAL A 109 28.11 -20.47 -6.68
C VAL A 109 26.60 -20.57 -6.56
N VAL A 110 26.05 -20.82 -5.36
CA VAL A 110 24.60 -20.85 -5.15
C VAL A 110 24.00 -19.45 -5.38
N GLU A 111 24.69 -18.39 -4.98
CA GLU A 111 24.28 -17.02 -5.32
C GLU A 111 24.29 -16.77 -6.83
N GLY A 112 25.36 -17.17 -7.52
CA GLY A 112 25.48 -17.04 -8.96
C GLY A 112 24.41 -17.84 -9.71
N LEU A 113 24.20 -19.10 -9.34
CA LEU A 113 23.15 -19.96 -9.90
C LEU A 113 21.77 -19.41 -9.60
N GLY A 114 21.52 -18.93 -8.40
CA GLY A 114 20.22 -18.36 -8.08
C GLY A 114 20.00 -17.00 -8.76
N ARG A 115 21.04 -16.19 -8.98
CA ARG A 115 20.98 -15.01 -9.86
C ARG A 115 20.70 -15.37 -11.31
N LEU A 116 21.34 -16.42 -11.83
CA LEU A 116 21.05 -16.95 -13.17
C LEU A 116 19.60 -17.46 -13.25
N ARG A 117 19.10 -18.12 -12.21
CA ARG A 117 17.69 -18.49 -12.07
C ARG A 117 16.79 -17.25 -12.06
N PHE A 118 17.12 -16.21 -11.30
CA PHE A 118 16.36 -14.95 -11.28
C PHE A 118 16.36 -14.21 -12.61
N GLN A 119 17.44 -14.30 -13.36
CA GLN A 119 17.55 -13.75 -14.71
C GLN A 119 16.87 -14.63 -15.77
N GLY A 120 16.22 -15.73 -15.36
CA GLY A 120 15.47 -16.62 -16.24
C GLY A 120 16.30 -17.69 -16.95
N TYR A 121 17.62 -17.77 -16.73
CA TYR A 121 18.49 -18.73 -17.43
C TYR A 121 18.33 -20.19 -16.96
N LEU A 122 17.85 -20.40 -15.74
CA LEU A 122 17.65 -21.74 -15.13
C LEU A 122 16.19 -22.06 -14.82
N VAL A 123 15.26 -21.20 -15.25
CA VAL A 123 13.84 -21.52 -15.14
C VAL A 123 13.56 -22.55 -16.23
N THR A 124 13.11 -23.75 -15.86
CA THR A 124 12.60 -24.74 -16.83
C THR A 124 11.67 -24.01 -17.75
N HIS A 125 11.89 -24.11 -19.07
CA HIS A 125 11.09 -23.48 -20.12
C HIS A 125 9.63 -23.50 -19.64
N GLN A 126 9.15 -22.38 -19.10
CA GLN A 126 7.76 -22.30 -18.67
C GLN A 126 7.03 -22.57 -19.96
N ASP A 127 6.18 -23.60 -19.95
CA ASP A 127 5.36 -23.95 -21.11
C ASP A 127 4.89 -22.64 -21.69
N GLY A 128 5.41 -22.34 -22.88
CA GLY A 128 4.94 -21.24 -23.67
C GLY A 128 3.54 -21.63 -24.04
N ASN A 129 2.60 -21.46 -23.12
CA ASN A 129 1.19 -21.31 -23.41
C ASN A 129 1.15 -20.04 -24.24
N GLY A 130 1.47 -20.21 -25.52
CA GLY A 130 1.58 -19.14 -26.47
C GLY A 130 0.31 -18.34 -26.40
N GLN A 131 0.49 -17.02 -26.29
CA GLN A 131 -0.48 -16.00 -26.67
C GLN A 131 -1.71 -16.03 -25.75
N LEU A 132 -1.86 -15.09 -24.84
CA LEU A 132 -2.16 -13.71 -25.18
C LEU A 132 -1.61 -12.76 -24.10
N GLY A 133 -0.53 -12.03 -24.42
CA GLY A 133 -0.17 -10.85 -23.64
C GLY A 133 -1.32 -9.84 -23.65
N PHE A 134 -1.47 -9.04 -22.60
CA PHE A 134 -2.52 -8.01 -22.47
C PHE A 134 -2.70 -7.16 -23.72
N TYR A 135 -1.59 -6.77 -24.34
CA TYR A 135 -1.60 -5.93 -25.53
C TYR A 135 -1.64 -6.69 -26.86
N HIS A 136 -1.48 -8.01 -26.84
CA HIS A 136 -1.73 -8.84 -28.03
C HIS A 136 -3.22 -8.89 -28.37
N GLU A 137 -4.11 -8.66 -27.38
CA GLU A 137 -5.56 -8.64 -27.58
C GLU A 137 -6.12 -7.27 -27.95
N MET A 138 -5.41 -6.18 -27.61
CA MET A 138 -5.94 -4.83 -27.75
C MET A 138 -5.60 -4.15 -29.09
N ASP A 139 -4.73 -4.72 -29.93
CA ASP A 139 -4.12 -4.03 -31.09
C ASP A 139 -3.59 -2.62 -30.73
N VAL A 140 -3.21 -2.42 -29.47
CA VAL A 140 -2.75 -1.13 -28.95
C VAL A 140 -1.29 -0.93 -29.32
N ASP A 141 -1.00 0.21 -29.95
CA ASP A 141 0.36 0.61 -30.27
C ASP A 141 1.11 1.01 -29.00
N MET A 142 1.79 0.01 -28.43
CA MET A 142 2.62 0.17 -27.23
C MET A 142 3.72 1.19 -27.37
N GLN A 143 4.23 1.40 -28.59
CA GLN A 143 5.24 2.40 -28.85
C GLN A 143 4.61 3.79 -28.77
N ALA A 144 3.46 4.00 -29.41
CA ALA A 144 2.70 5.24 -29.29
C ALA A 144 2.33 5.56 -27.83
N LEU A 145 1.90 4.57 -27.05
CA LEU A 145 1.61 4.77 -25.62
C LEU A 145 2.86 5.18 -24.83
N ARG A 146 3.99 4.55 -25.10
CA ARG A 146 5.26 4.87 -24.44
C ARG A 146 5.73 6.29 -24.80
N ASP A 147 5.63 6.67 -26.06
CA ASP A 147 6.03 7.98 -26.56
C ASP A 147 5.17 9.10 -25.94
N VAL A 148 3.87 8.84 -25.76
CA VAL A 148 2.92 9.77 -25.12
C VAL A 148 3.13 9.87 -23.61
N ALA A 149 3.50 8.78 -22.94
CA ALA A 149 3.65 8.74 -21.49
C ALA A 149 4.79 9.61 -20.95
N GLN A 150 5.71 10.10 -21.81
CA GLN A 150 6.86 10.95 -21.45
C GLN A 150 7.73 10.39 -20.30
N LYS A 151 7.65 9.08 -20.04
CA LYS A 151 8.46 8.36 -19.06
C LYS A 151 9.52 7.54 -19.80
N PRO A 152 10.72 8.11 -20.07
CA PRO A 152 11.72 7.42 -20.88
C PRO A 152 12.18 6.08 -20.28
N HIS A 153 12.09 5.95 -18.95
CA HIS A 153 12.62 4.82 -18.20
C HIS A 153 11.55 3.84 -17.69
N GLY A 154 10.27 4.16 -17.82
CA GLY A 154 9.20 3.34 -17.27
C GLY A 154 8.52 2.41 -18.26
N LYS A 155 8.11 1.25 -17.76
CA LYS A 155 7.43 0.19 -18.52
C LYS A 155 6.01 -0.09 -18.08
N LEU A 156 5.59 0.36 -16.89
CA LEU A 156 4.18 0.28 -16.50
C LEU A 156 3.37 1.41 -17.16
N PHE A 157 2.16 1.07 -17.61
CA PHE A 157 1.29 1.96 -18.37
C PHE A 157 0.17 2.48 -17.49
N PRO A 158 0.13 3.78 -17.14
CA PRO A 158 -1.01 4.35 -16.43
C PRO A 158 -2.21 4.42 -17.38
N ALA A 159 -3.38 3.98 -16.92
CA ALA A 159 -4.64 4.03 -17.69
C ALA A 159 -4.98 5.44 -18.21
N THR A 160 -4.43 6.47 -17.58
CA THR A 160 -4.79 7.88 -17.72
C THR A 160 -4.02 8.65 -18.80
N MET A 161 -3.08 8.02 -19.51
CA MET A 161 -2.12 8.72 -20.37
C MET A 161 -2.59 8.90 -21.83
N GLY A 162 -3.12 10.09 -22.16
CA GLY A 162 -3.34 10.50 -23.55
C GLY A 162 -4.42 9.70 -24.29
N ASN A 163 -4.11 9.17 -25.48
CA ASN A 163 -5.07 8.42 -26.30
C ASN A 163 -5.49 7.06 -25.68
N THR A 164 -4.80 6.61 -24.61
CA THR A 164 -5.11 5.34 -23.92
C THR A 164 -6.57 5.27 -23.49
N GLN A 165 -7.17 6.38 -23.06
CA GLN A 165 -8.52 6.34 -22.50
C GLN A 165 -9.55 5.82 -23.51
N ARG A 166 -9.42 6.22 -24.79
CA ARG A 166 -10.33 5.75 -25.84
C ARG A 166 -10.14 4.25 -26.10
N GLU A 167 -8.89 3.80 -26.17
CA GLU A 167 -8.54 2.40 -26.42
C GLU A 167 -8.96 1.50 -25.25
N VAL A 168 -8.68 1.92 -24.01
CA VAL A 168 -9.10 1.24 -22.79
C VAL A 168 -10.63 1.17 -22.71
N SER A 169 -11.33 2.26 -23.05
CA SER A 169 -12.80 2.28 -23.09
C SER A 169 -13.39 1.32 -24.13
N ALA A 170 -12.81 1.30 -25.33
CA ALA A 170 -13.19 0.36 -26.39
C ALA A 170 -12.97 -1.08 -25.95
N TRP A 171 -11.81 -1.38 -25.36
CA TRP A 171 -11.45 -2.70 -24.85
C TRP A 171 -12.39 -3.21 -23.75
N PHE A 172 -12.71 -2.38 -22.75
CA PHE A 172 -13.71 -2.74 -21.74
C PHE A 172 -15.09 -2.95 -22.36
N THR A 173 -15.44 -2.20 -23.39
CA THR A 173 -16.74 -2.35 -24.07
C THR A 173 -16.82 -3.66 -24.85
N GLU A 174 -15.78 -3.99 -25.61
CA GLU A 174 -15.69 -5.26 -26.34
C GLU A 174 -15.74 -6.47 -25.41
N ARG A 175 -14.93 -6.48 -24.35
CA ARG A 175 -14.86 -7.60 -23.39
C ARG A 175 -16.18 -7.83 -22.67
N ARG A 176 -16.91 -6.78 -22.32
CA ARG A 176 -18.24 -6.89 -21.69
C ARG A 176 -19.28 -7.56 -22.59
N GLN A 177 -19.18 -7.43 -23.91
CA GLN A 177 -20.12 -8.09 -24.83
C GLN A 177 -19.99 -9.62 -24.81
N ARG A 178 -18.81 -10.14 -24.42
CA ARG A 178 -18.51 -11.59 -24.38
C ARG A 178 -18.84 -12.25 -23.03
N THR A 179 -19.11 -11.47 -22.00
CA THR A 179 -19.25 -11.94 -20.62
C THR A 179 -20.69 -11.81 -20.12
N ASN A 180 -20.99 -12.33 -18.93
CA ASN A 180 -22.33 -12.30 -18.33
C ASN A 180 -22.63 -11.03 -17.49
N GLY A 181 -21.70 -10.06 -17.45
CA GLY A 181 -21.87 -8.81 -16.70
C GLY A 181 -21.48 -8.89 -15.22
N ARG A 182 -21.24 -10.08 -14.65
CA ARG A 182 -21.00 -10.25 -13.21
C ARG A 182 -19.59 -9.83 -12.81
N LYS A 183 -19.44 -9.31 -11.59
CA LYS A 183 -18.19 -8.76 -11.07
C LYS A 183 -17.91 -9.33 -9.68
N TYR A 184 -16.75 -9.91 -9.51
CA TYR A 184 -16.38 -10.60 -8.28
C TYR A 184 -15.23 -9.94 -7.54
N LEU A 185 -15.39 -9.79 -6.24
CA LEU A 185 -14.35 -9.49 -5.28
C LEU A 185 -13.75 -10.80 -4.77
N VAL A 186 -12.49 -11.05 -5.09
CA VAL A 186 -11.78 -12.26 -4.64
C VAL A 186 -11.10 -11.97 -3.32
N GLY A 187 -11.87 -12.24 -2.26
CA GLY A 187 -11.50 -12.07 -0.86
C GLY A 187 -11.60 -10.63 -0.33
N CYS A 188 -11.95 -9.62 -1.10
CA CYS A 188 -11.81 -8.23 -0.66
C CYS A 188 -12.61 -7.83 0.60
N THR A 189 -13.60 -8.60 1.07
CA THR A 189 -14.36 -8.26 2.30
C THR A 189 -14.00 -9.11 3.52
N ALA A 190 -13.79 -10.42 3.34
CA ALA A 190 -13.79 -11.41 4.43
C ALA A 190 -12.80 -11.13 5.57
N ASN A 191 -11.72 -10.40 5.30
CA ASN A 191 -10.62 -10.25 6.25
C ASN A 191 -10.23 -8.79 6.56
N TRP A 192 -10.97 -7.81 6.03
CA TRP A 192 -10.72 -6.39 6.33
C TRP A 192 -11.51 -5.89 7.55
N SER A 193 -12.47 -6.69 8.05
CA SER A 193 -13.26 -6.36 9.24
C SER A 193 -12.39 -6.08 10.47
N GLY A 194 -11.30 -6.84 10.64
CA GLY A 194 -10.35 -6.65 11.72
C GLY A 194 -9.19 -5.70 11.39
N TYR A 195 -9.09 -5.17 10.17
CA TYR A 195 -7.92 -4.40 9.72
C TYR A 195 -8.10 -2.89 9.92
N VAL A 196 -7.03 -2.20 10.33
CA VAL A 196 -7.07 -0.77 10.70
C VAL A 196 -7.45 0.18 9.56
N LEU A 197 -7.15 -0.18 8.30
CA LEU A 197 -7.57 0.59 7.13
C LEU A 197 -9.03 0.28 6.75
N ARG A 198 -9.97 0.73 7.60
CA ARG A 198 -11.41 0.52 7.39
C ARG A 198 -11.95 1.18 6.11
N SER A 199 -11.25 2.17 5.54
CA SER A 199 -11.63 2.79 4.27
C SER A 199 -11.77 1.76 3.14
N PHE A 200 -10.93 0.72 3.10
CA PHE A 200 -11.06 -0.35 2.11
C PHE A 200 -12.23 -1.29 2.40
N LEU A 201 -12.49 -1.61 3.67
CA LEU A 201 -13.70 -2.34 4.05
C LEU A 201 -14.96 -1.61 3.57
N HIS A 202 -15.04 -0.30 3.80
CA HIS A 202 -16.13 0.54 3.32
C HIS A 202 -16.20 0.54 1.78
N LEU A 203 -15.06 0.65 1.09
CA LEU A 203 -14.99 0.61 -0.38
C LEU A 203 -15.59 -0.68 -0.93
N PHE A 204 -15.18 -1.84 -0.41
CA PHE A 204 -15.68 -3.13 -0.89
C PHE A 204 -17.13 -3.39 -0.50
N THR A 205 -17.56 -2.90 0.67
CA THR A 205 -18.95 -3.01 1.11
C THR A 205 -19.89 -2.20 0.21
N GLU A 206 -19.51 -0.95 -0.11
CA GLU A 206 -20.31 -0.06 -0.95
C GLU A 206 -20.35 -0.54 -2.42
N LEU A 207 -19.24 -1.10 -2.95
CA LEU A 207 -19.27 -1.75 -4.27
C LEU A 207 -20.33 -2.86 -4.33
N LYS A 208 -20.50 -3.63 -3.26
CA LYS A 208 -21.50 -4.70 -3.20
C LYS A 208 -22.91 -4.13 -3.12
N SER A 209 -23.17 -3.22 -2.18
CA SER A 209 -24.52 -2.70 -1.96
C SER A 209 -25.02 -1.82 -3.10
N GLU A 210 -24.17 -0.98 -3.67
CA GLU A 210 -24.59 0.05 -4.64
C GLU A 210 -24.30 -0.32 -6.10
N HIS A 211 -23.37 -1.26 -6.34
CA HIS A 211 -22.86 -1.53 -7.68
C HIS A 211 -22.89 -3.01 -8.09
N GLY A 212 -23.55 -3.87 -7.32
CA GLY A 212 -23.80 -5.27 -7.69
C GLY A 212 -22.51 -6.10 -7.82
N TRP A 213 -21.49 -5.79 -7.02
CA TRP A 213 -20.34 -6.66 -6.86
C TRP A 213 -20.67 -7.81 -5.90
N GLU A 214 -20.04 -8.95 -6.10
CA GLU A 214 -20.26 -10.16 -5.30
C GLU A 214 -18.93 -10.66 -4.72
N ASP A 215 -18.93 -11.27 -3.54
CA ASP A 215 -17.73 -11.96 -3.04
C ASP A 215 -17.60 -13.34 -3.67
N LEU A 216 -16.40 -13.66 -4.17
CA LEU A 216 -16.06 -15.01 -4.58
C LEU A 216 -15.61 -15.83 -3.37
N MET A 217 -16.50 -16.67 -2.85
CA MET A 217 -16.26 -17.54 -1.70
C MET A 217 -16.24 -19.01 -2.14
N THR A 218 -15.18 -19.44 -2.82
CA THR A 218 -15.03 -20.83 -3.28
C THR A 218 -13.57 -21.29 -3.26
N ARG A 219 -13.35 -22.57 -2.96
CA ARG A 219 -12.07 -23.26 -3.15
C ARG A 219 -11.90 -23.84 -4.56
N ASP A 220 -12.99 -23.94 -5.31
CA ASP A 220 -13.03 -24.42 -6.68
C ASP A 220 -13.73 -23.36 -7.56
N PRO A 221 -12.97 -22.44 -8.16
CA PRO A 221 -13.53 -21.41 -9.03
C PRO A 221 -14.06 -22.00 -10.34
N VAL A 222 -13.58 -23.17 -10.78
CA VAL A 222 -14.00 -23.81 -12.03
C VAL A 222 -15.44 -24.28 -11.92
N ASP A 223 -15.70 -25.12 -10.92
CA ASP A 223 -17.05 -25.63 -10.64
C ASP A 223 -18.02 -24.49 -10.30
N PHE A 224 -17.56 -23.50 -9.54
CA PHE A 224 -18.37 -22.34 -9.17
C PHE A 224 -18.88 -21.57 -10.39
N PHE A 225 -18.01 -21.14 -11.30
CA PHE A 225 -18.46 -20.35 -12.46
C PHE A 225 -19.24 -21.21 -13.46
N TYR A 226 -18.84 -22.47 -13.67
CA TYR A 226 -19.57 -23.39 -14.56
C TYR A 226 -21.03 -23.58 -14.12
N LYS A 227 -21.28 -23.75 -12.81
CA LYS A 227 -22.63 -23.87 -12.25
C LYS A 227 -23.46 -22.60 -12.36
N GLN A 228 -22.82 -21.44 -12.34
CA GLN A 228 -23.52 -20.17 -12.45
C GLN A 228 -23.93 -19.85 -13.88
N ASP A 229 -23.02 -20.00 -14.83
CA ASP A 229 -23.27 -19.78 -16.25
C ASP A 229 -22.28 -20.62 -17.07
N PRO A 230 -22.73 -21.76 -17.64
CA PRO A 230 -21.85 -22.64 -18.40
C PRO A 230 -21.47 -22.05 -19.77
N GLN A 231 -22.09 -20.94 -20.20
CA GLN A 231 -21.89 -20.35 -21.52
C GLN A 231 -21.06 -19.07 -21.50
N LYS A 232 -21.07 -18.32 -20.39
CA LYS A 232 -20.40 -17.02 -20.31
C LYS A 232 -19.57 -16.86 -19.03
N ALA A 233 -18.37 -16.36 -19.24
CA ALA A 233 -17.46 -15.97 -18.16
C ALA A 233 -17.95 -14.71 -17.42
N PRO A 234 -17.51 -14.51 -16.15
CA PRO A 234 -17.71 -13.24 -15.44
C PRO A 234 -17.04 -12.07 -16.19
N SER A 235 -17.53 -10.85 -15.99
CA SER A 235 -16.89 -9.67 -16.59
C SER A 235 -15.61 -9.27 -15.88
N VAL A 236 -15.58 -9.36 -14.55
CA VAL A 236 -14.42 -8.93 -13.75
C VAL A 236 -14.15 -9.89 -12.59
N LEU A 237 -12.87 -10.23 -12.40
CA LEU A 237 -12.35 -10.81 -11.16
C LEU A 237 -11.37 -9.82 -10.53
N PHE A 238 -11.68 -9.34 -9.33
CA PHE A 238 -10.86 -8.35 -8.63
C PHE A 238 -10.22 -8.95 -7.38
N PHE A 239 -8.93 -9.24 -7.48
CA PHE A 239 -8.15 -9.93 -6.45
C PHE A 239 -7.55 -8.98 -5.43
N CYS A 240 -7.93 -9.14 -4.15
CA CYS A 240 -7.32 -8.41 -3.04
C CYS A 240 -6.24 -9.25 -2.36
N LEU A 241 -5.03 -9.15 -2.90
CA LEU A 241 -3.89 -10.02 -2.57
C LEU A 241 -3.18 -9.64 -1.27
N ASN A 242 -3.32 -8.40 -0.82
CA ASN A 242 -2.39 -7.76 0.11
C ASN A 242 -2.44 -8.16 1.59
N SER A 243 -3.03 -9.28 1.96
CA SER A 243 -3.04 -9.68 3.38
C SER A 243 -3.26 -11.17 3.64
N PHE A 244 -3.47 -12.03 2.62
CA PHE A 244 -3.92 -13.40 2.87
C PHE A 244 -3.37 -14.45 1.90
N HIS A 245 -2.63 -15.41 2.47
CA HIS A 245 -2.09 -16.59 1.79
C HIS A 245 -3.09 -17.27 0.85
N TYR A 246 -4.32 -17.48 1.31
CA TYR A 246 -5.33 -18.24 0.56
C TYR A 246 -5.63 -17.67 -0.84
N ARG A 247 -5.71 -16.34 -0.98
CA ARG A 247 -6.09 -15.70 -2.27
C ARG A 247 -4.94 -15.71 -3.26
N MET A 248 -3.72 -15.63 -2.74
CA MET A 248 -2.51 -15.83 -3.53
C MET A 248 -2.47 -17.26 -4.08
N HIS A 249 -2.79 -18.26 -3.25
CA HIS A 249 -2.93 -19.65 -3.70
C HIS A 249 -4.00 -19.79 -4.77
N LEU A 250 -5.21 -19.23 -4.56
CA LEU A 250 -6.26 -19.31 -5.57
C LEU A 250 -5.80 -18.72 -6.93
N PHE A 251 -5.18 -17.54 -6.91
CA PHE A 251 -4.65 -16.88 -8.11
C PHE A 251 -3.55 -17.70 -8.80
N HIS A 252 -2.68 -18.34 -8.01
CA HIS A 252 -1.57 -19.12 -8.52
C HIS A 252 -2.00 -20.48 -9.06
N ASP A 253 -2.74 -21.24 -8.24
CA ASP A 253 -3.12 -22.63 -8.48
C ASP A 253 -4.13 -22.76 -9.63
N PHE A 254 -5.03 -21.78 -9.78
CA PHE A 254 -6.04 -21.75 -10.84
C PHE A 254 -5.67 -20.82 -12.00
N ASN A 255 -4.41 -20.42 -12.13
CA ASN A 255 -3.99 -19.48 -13.15
C ASN A 255 -4.39 -19.91 -14.57
N LYS A 256 -4.19 -21.19 -14.93
CA LYS A 256 -4.53 -21.67 -16.28
C LYS A 256 -6.01 -21.39 -16.60
N TYR A 257 -6.88 -21.69 -15.65
CA TYR A 257 -8.31 -21.42 -15.80
C TYR A 257 -8.63 -19.93 -15.85
N PHE A 258 -7.96 -19.08 -15.05
CA PHE A 258 -8.14 -17.63 -15.16
C PHE A 258 -7.67 -17.06 -16.51
N GLN A 259 -6.67 -17.67 -17.16
CA GLN A 259 -6.31 -17.31 -18.54
C GLN A 259 -7.41 -17.71 -19.54
N GLU A 260 -8.06 -18.85 -19.35
CA GLU A 260 -9.22 -19.24 -20.17
C GLU A 260 -10.38 -18.26 -20.00
N LEU A 261 -10.70 -17.87 -18.76
CA LEU A 261 -11.71 -16.84 -18.47
C LEU A 261 -11.35 -15.49 -19.12
N ARG A 262 -10.08 -15.12 -19.11
CA ARG A 262 -9.56 -13.90 -19.72
C ARG A 262 -9.72 -13.92 -21.25
N ALA A 263 -9.41 -15.03 -21.90
CA ALA A 263 -9.65 -15.22 -23.33
C ALA A 263 -11.16 -15.13 -23.70
N LEU A 264 -12.05 -15.47 -22.76
CA LEU A 264 -13.50 -15.28 -22.89
C LEU A 264 -13.97 -13.84 -22.58
N GLY A 265 -13.05 -12.92 -22.29
CA GLY A 265 -13.33 -11.50 -22.05
C GLY A 265 -13.38 -11.10 -20.57
N THR A 266 -13.08 -11.98 -19.63
CA THR A 266 -12.97 -11.59 -18.21
C THR A 266 -11.80 -10.63 -18.02
N VAL A 267 -12.00 -9.54 -17.29
CA VAL A 267 -10.92 -8.64 -16.87
C VAL A 267 -10.40 -9.07 -15.50
N ILE A 268 -9.11 -9.38 -15.41
CA ILE A 268 -8.42 -9.76 -14.17
C ILE A 268 -7.77 -8.52 -13.56
N MET A 269 -8.34 -8.03 -12.47
CA MET A 269 -7.84 -6.89 -11.72
C MET A 269 -7.16 -7.37 -10.44
N VAL A 270 -6.04 -6.74 -10.06
CA VAL A 270 -5.33 -7.02 -8.81
C VAL A 270 -5.21 -5.74 -8.01
N TRP A 271 -5.67 -5.77 -6.77
CA TRP A 271 -5.57 -4.68 -5.80
C TRP A 271 -4.26 -4.76 -5.02
N ASN A 272 -3.59 -3.63 -4.91
CA ASN A 272 -2.38 -3.45 -4.11
C ASN A 272 -2.43 -2.11 -3.35
N ASP A 273 -2.66 -2.17 -2.03
CA ASP A 273 -2.60 -1.04 -1.11
C ASP A 273 -1.24 -0.79 -0.43
N ASP A 274 -0.28 -1.71 -0.59
CA ASP A 274 1.08 -1.60 -0.02
C ASP A 274 2.10 -2.43 -0.83
N LEU A 275 3.15 -1.76 -1.33
CA LEU A 275 4.17 -2.40 -2.15
C LEU A 275 5.07 -3.36 -1.35
N HIS A 276 5.10 -3.24 -0.01
CA HIS A 276 5.93 -4.09 0.86
C HIS A 276 5.40 -5.52 1.05
N TYR A 277 4.12 -5.78 0.76
CA TYR A 277 3.47 -7.03 1.15
C TYR A 277 4.12 -8.28 0.52
N TYR A 278 4.71 -8.12 -0.66
CA TYR A 278 5.36 -9.23 -1.36
C TYR A 278 6.57 -9.81 -0.62
N ASP A 279 7.09 -9.16 0.41
CA ASP A 279 8.23 -9.64 1.24
C ASP A 279 7.95 -10.96 1.98
N GLN A 280 6.68 -11.32 2.16
CA GLN A 280 6.28 -12.52 2.90
C GLN A 280 6.38 -13.82 2.09
N PHE A 281 6.56 -13.72 0.77
CA PHE A 281 6.65 -14.85 -0.14
C PHE A 281 7.93 -14.76 -0.98
N ASN A 282 8.20 -15.71 -1.90
CA ASN A 282 9.19 -15.50 -2.96
C ASN A 282 8.69 -14.34 -3.85
N PRO A 283 9.19 -13.12 -3.63
CA PRO A 283 8.53 -11.93 -4.12
C PRO A 283 8.64 -11.86 -5.64
N ILE A 284 9.74 -12.35 -6.21
CA ILE A 284 10.02 -12.24 -7.63
C ILE A 284 9.07 -13.13 -8.43
N GLU A 285 8.93 -14.40 -8.04
CA GLU A 285 8.05 -15.35 -8.73
C GLU A 285 6.57 -14.94 -8.66
N ILE A 286 6.13 -14.49 -7.48
CA ILE A 286 4.75 -14.01 -7.30
C ILE A 286 4.49 -12.71 -8.03
N ARG A 287 5.44 -11.78 -8.03
CA ARG A 287 5.29 -10.52 -8.75
C ARG A 287 5.29 -10.76 -10.26
N GLU A 288 6.23 -11.54 -10.77
CA GLU A 288 6.27 -11.91 -12.19
C GLU A 288 4.96 -12.61 -12.59
N THR A 289 4.47 -13.52 -11.75
CA THR A 289 3.16 -14.14 -11.87
C THR A 289 2.04 -13.09 -11.94
N ILE A 290 1.95 -12.17 -10.99
CA ILE A 290 0.93 -11.11 -10.96
C ILE A 290 1.03 -10.22 -12.19
N PHE A 291 2.22 -9.73 -12.52
CA PHE A 291 2.43 -8.83 -13.66
C PHE A 291 2.03 -9.51 -14.97
N LYS A 292 2.45 -10.76 -15.21
CA LYS A 292 2.12 -11.48 -16.44
C LYS A 292 0.65 -11.87 -16.57
N ARG A 293 -0.10 -11.93 -15.47
CA ARG A 293 -1.43 -12.56 -15.43
C ARG A 293 -2.56 -11.60 -15.11
N ALA A 294 -2.26 -10.44 -14.53
CA ALA A 294 -3.23 -9.38 -14.33
C ALA A 294 -3.42 -8.58 -15.62
N ASP A 295 -4.65 -8.15 -15.88
CA ASP A 295 -4.93 -7.15 -16.89
C ASP A 295 -4.70 -5.73 -16.32
N VAL A 296 -5.12 -5.52 -15.06
CA VAL A 296 -5.04 -4.21 -14.40
C VAL A 296 -4.51 -4.35 -12.98
N LEU A 297 -3.48 -3.59 -12.65
CA LEU A 297 -3.04 -3.35 -11.27
C LEU A 297 -3.69 -2.07 -10.75
N VAL A 298 -4.57 -2.23 -9.77
CA VAL A 298 -5.19 -1.11 -9.06
C VAL A 298 -4.45 -0.92 -7.75
N GLY A 299 -4.10 0.31 -7.42
CA GLY A 299 -3.45 0.55 -6.13
C GLY A 299 -3.31 2.01 -5.75
N THR A 300 -2.96 2.22 -4.48
CA THR A 300 -2.79 3.56 -3.90
C THR A 300 -1.46 4.22 -4.28
N TYR A 301 -0.48 3.41 -4.73
CA TYR A 301 0.89 3.84 -5.02
C TYR A 301 1.35 3.43 -6.43
N THR A 302 0.43 3.29 -7.39
CA THR A 302 0.78 2.92 -8.78
C THR A 302 1.79 3.86 -9.43
N TYR A 303 1.80 5.13 -9.01
CA TYR A 303 2.79 6.12 -9.43
C TYR A 303 4.24 5.78 -9.08
N GLN A 304 4.46 4.80 -8.19
CA GLN A 304 5.78 4.34 -7.76
C GLN A 304 6.13 2.93 -8.23
N MET A 305 5.15 2.15 -8.71
CA MET A 305 5.35 0.73 -9.00
C MET A 305 6.47 0.51 -10.01
N ASP A 306 6.63 1.41 -10.96
CA ASP A 306 7.63 1.28 -12.01
C ASP A 306 9.06 1.38 -11.49
N GLU A 307 9.33 2.37 -10.62
CA GLU A 307 10.63 2.51 -9.95
C GLU A 307 10.83 1.41 -8.89
N TYR A 308 9.78 1.09 -8.14
CA TYR A 308 9.84 0.10 -7.05
C TYR A 308 10.06 -1.32 -7.56
N PHE A 309 9.51 -1.67 -8.73
CA PHE A 309 9.63 -2.99 -9.35
C PHE A 309 10.57 -3.00 -10.57
N ALA A 310 11.45 -2.00 -10.71
CA ALA A 310 12.32 -1.84 -11.87
C ALA A 310 13.15 -3.10 -12.22
N SER A 311 13.57 -3.88 -11.22
CA SER A 311 14.31 -5.13 -11.43
C SER A 311 13.49 -6.23 -12.11
N ILE A 312 12.17 -6.19 -11.98
CA ILE A 312 11.23 -7.13 -12.58
C ILE A 312 10.71 -6.56 -13.89
N THR A 313 10.21 -5.33 -13.88
CA THR A 313 9.67 -4.69 -15.07
C THR A 313 10.75 -4.54 -16.15
N GLY A 314 12.00 -4.26 -15.76
CA GLY A 314 13.16 -4.13 -16.65
C GLY A 314 13.43 -5.33 -17.54
N SER A 315 13.11 -6.55 -17.11
CA SER A 315 13.28 -7.78 -17.91
C SER A 315 12.02 -8.21 -18.66
N MET A 316 10.83 -7.72 -18.27
CA MET A 316 9.57 -8.09 -18.90
C MET A 316 9.34 -7.42 -20.27
N ASN A 317 8.66 -8.15 -21.16
CA ASN A 317 8.16 -7.58 -22.40
C ASN A 317 6.99 -6.63 -22.09
N ALA A 318 6.96 -5.45 -22.70
CA ALA A 318 5.88 -4.48 -22.53
C ALA A 318 4.49 -5.08 -22.81
N ARG A 319 4.40 -6.07 -23.71
CA ARG A 319 3.14 -6.76 -24.05
C ARG A 319 2.56 -7.61 -22.91
N ASP A 320 3.41 -8.04 -21.98
CA ASP A 320 3.05 -8.88 -20.85
C ASP A 320 2.83 -8.07 -19.57
N MET A 321 2.96 -6.74 -19.66
CA MET A 321 2.80 -5.84 -18.52
C MET A 321 1.33 -5.47 -18.35
N PRO A 322 0.82 -5.43 -17.10
CA PRO A 322 -0.52 -4.97 -16.84
C PRO A 322 -0.60 -3.45 -16.97
N MET A 323 -1.80 -2.95 -17.26
CA MET A 323 -2.10 -1.54 -17.07
C MET A 323 -2.16 -1.21 -15.57
N THR A 324 -1.83 0.02 -15.20
CA THR A 324 -1.95 0.50 -13.83
C THR A 324 -3.07 1.52 -13.70
N MET A 325 -3.84 1.39 -12.63
CA MET A 325 -4.91 2.33 -12.26
C MET A 325 -4.61 2.90 -10.88
N TRP A 326 -4.35 4.21 -10.82
CA TRP A 326 -4.22 4.88 -9.54
C TRP A 326 -5.58 5.05 -8.87
N LEU A 327 -5.75 4.44 -7.70
CA LEU A 327 -6.88 4.68 -6.82
C LEU A 327 -6.32 5.13 -5.47
N PRO A 328 -6.20 6.45 -5.24
CA PRO A 328 -5.57 6.98 -4.03
C PRO A 328 -6.37 6.59 -2.78
N HIS A 329 -5.72 6.65 -1.62
CA HIS A 329 -6.41 6.56 -0.34
C HIS A 329 -7.55 7.59 -0.24
N SER A 330 -8.44 7.38 0.72
CA SER A 330 -9.61 8.23 0.96
C SER A 330 -9.97 8.23 2.44
N SER A 331 -10.78 9.20 2.85
CA SER A 331 -11.35 9.23 4.19
C SER A 331 -12.59 8.34 4.27
N GLY A 332 -12.66 7.52 5.33
CA GLY A 332 -13.82 6.69 5.63
C GLY A 332 -14.96 7.52 6.26
N PRO A 333 -16.21 7.03 6.19
CA PRO A 333 -17.36 7.71 6.80
C PRO A 333 -17.18 7.98 8.30
N ASP A 334 -16.40 7.14 8.99
CA ASP A 334 -16.08 7.27 10.43
C ASP A 334 -15.45 8.63 10.80
N PHE A 335 -14.79 9.32 9.86
CA PHE A 335 -14.12 10.60 10.11
C PHE A 335 -14.99 11.83 9.82
N THR A 336 -16.21 11.64 9.33
CA THR A 336 -17.07 12.75 8.83
C THR A 336 -18.33 12.99 9.63
N LYS A 337 -18.59 12.17 10.66
CA LYS A 337 -19.84 12.18 11.45
C LYS A 337 -20.06 13.43 12.30
N SER A 338 -19.09 14.34 12.40
CA SER A 338 -19.16 15.50 13.29
C SER A 338 -18.91 16.80 12.57
N SER A 339 -19.40 17.90 13.14
CA SER A 339 -19.19 19.25 12.66
C SER A 339 -17.73 19.71 12.85
N PHE A 340 -17.40 20.82 12.20
CA PHE A 340 -16.14 21.53 12.39
C PHE A 340 -15.98 21.95 13.87
N ASN A 341 -14.76 21.82 14.40
CA ASN A 341 -14.44 22.24 15.76
C ASN A 341 -13.88 23.67 15.76
N GLU A 342 -14.71 24.62 16.20
CA GLU A 342 -14.38 26.05 16.32
C GLU A 342 -13.38 26.33 17.45
N TYR A 343 -13.25 25.44 18.43
CA TYR A 343 -12.38 25.61 19.60
C TYR A 343 -11.42 24.42 19.74
N PRO A 344 -10.52 24.21 18.76
CA PRO A 344 -9.55 23.13 18.86
C PRO A 344 -8.50 23.42 19.93
N ILE A 345 -7.93 22.36 20.51
CA ILE A 345 -6.70 22.42 21.29
C ILE A 345 -5.62 23.05 20.43
N HIS A 346 -4.99 24.09 20.96
CA HIS A 346 -3.94 24.86 20.30
C HIS A 346 -2.60 24.10 20.31
N LYS A 347 -2.58 22.94 19.66
CA LYS A 347 -1.43 22.05 19.52
C LYS A 347 -1.49 21.28 18.21
N ILE A 348 -0.37 20.67 17.87
CA ILE A 348 -0.23 19.72 16.77
C ILE A 348 -0.32 18.29 17.33
N ILE A 349 -1.11 17.43 16.69
CA ILE A 349 -1.14 15.99 17.01
C ILE A 349 -0.30 15.19 16.01
N LEU A 350 0.68 14.42 16.51
CA LEU A 350 1.40 13.42 15.75
C LEU A 350 0.75 12.05 15.95
N SER A 351 0.32 11.39 14.88
CA SER A 351 -0.29 10.06 14.96
C SER A 351 0.38 9.04 14.03
N GLY A 352 0.30 7.76 14.40
CA GLY A 352 0.70 6.64 13.53
C GLY A 352 1.98 5.92 13.94
N ALA A 353 2.36 4.91 13.14
CA ALA A 353 3.55 4.11 13.40
C ALA A 353 4.83 4.96 13.30
N ARG A 354 5.69 4.89 14.32
CA ARG A 354 6.94 5.68 14.45
C ARG A 354 8.22 4.85 14.27
N GLY A 355 8.12 3.72 13.57
CA GLY A 355 9.27 2.85 13.32
C GLY A 355 10.31 3.58 12.46
N SER A 356 11.51 3.79 13.01
CA SER A 356 12.54 4.63 12.39
C SER A 356 13.01 4.12 11.03
N ASN A 357 12.86 2.82 10.73
CA ASN A 357 13.23 2.21 9.45
C ASN A 357 12.36 2.68 8.29
N TRP A 358 11.04 2.74 8.50
CA TRP A 358 10.07 3.10 7.46
C TRP A 358 9.63 4.56 7.54
N TYR A 359 9.68 5.14 8.74
CA TYR A 359 9.21 6.49 9.05
C TYR A 359 10.28 7.29 9.82
N PRO A 360 11.48 7.51 9.26
CA PRO A 360 12.57 8.20 9.97
C PRO A 360 12.16 9.61 10.43
N LEU A 361 11.47 10.37 9.58
CA LEU A 361 11.01 11.72 9.91
C LEU A 361 9.92 11.73 10.98
N ARG A 362 8.97 10.79 10.92
CA ARG A 362 7.95 10.64 11.97
C ARG A 362 8.54 10.20 13.31
N HIS A 363 9.55 9.34 13.27
CA HIS A 363 10.29 8.94 14.46
C HIS A 363 11.00 10.15 15.08
N TRP A 364 11.66 10.97 14.26
CA TRP A 364 12.27 12.22 14.70
C TRP A 364 11.25 13.18 15.32
N LEU A 365 10.08 13.39 14.71
CA LEU A 365 9.00 14.20 15.31
C LEU A 365 8.55 13.65 16.67
N GLY A 366 8.54 12.33 16.82
CA GLY A 366 8.24 11.68 18.09
C GLY A 366 9.27 11.99 19.19
N ILE A 367 10.55 12.10 18.83
CA ILE A 367 11.63 12.50 19.75
C ILE A 367 11.54 14.01 20.03
N PHE A 368 11.31 14.82 18.99
CA PHE A 368 11.13 16.27 19.09
C PHE A 368 10.05 16.64 20.10
N GLN A 369 8.93 15.89 20.09
CA GLN A 369 7.83 16.09 21.03
C GLN A 369 8.23 15.91 22.51
N GLU A 370 9.23 15.09 22.82
CA GLU A 370 9.63 14.83 24.20
C GLU A 370 10.09 16.11 24.93
N THR A 371 10.70 17.05 24.19
CA THR A 371 11.15 18.35 24.68
C THR A 371 10.23 19.51 24.29
N HIS A 372 9.15 19.26 23.52
CA HIS A 372 8.23 20.28 22.97
C HIS A 372 6.76 19.90 23.22
N ARG A 373 6.47 19.46 24.45
CA ARG A 373 5.13 18.97 24.84
C ARG A 373 4.07 20.07 24.89
N ASP A 374 4.49 21.32 24.95
CA ASP A 374 3.65 22.51 24.92
C ASP A 374 3.02 22.73 23.53
N ILE A 375 3.72 22.38 22.45
CA ILE A 375 3.24 22.57 21.07
C ILE A 375 2.74 21.29 20.41
N MET A 376 3.15 20.11 20.86
CA MET A 376 2.81 18.84 20.22
C MET A 376 2.44 17.73 21.21
N ASP A 377 1.43 16.94 20.83
CA ASP A 377 1.05 15.70 21.51
C ASP A 377 1.15 14.49 20.55
N ILE A 378 1.28 13.29 21.13
CA ILE A 378 1.38 12.02 20.38
C ILE A 378 0.14 11.18 20.63
N TYR A 379 -0.49 10.71 19.56
CA TYR A 379 -1.46 9.63 19.59
C TYR A 379 -0.83 8.31 19.11
N GLN A 380 -0.75 7.34 20.01
CA GLN A 380 -0.11 6.06 19.71
C GLN A 380 -0.90 5.25 18.67
N HIS A 381 -0.18 4.54 17.80
CA HIS A 381 -0.79 3.64 16.83
C HIS A 381 -1.37 2.42 17.54
N ALA A 382 -2.68 2.19 17.42
CA ALA A 382 -3.37 1.08 18.08
C ALA A 382 -3.00 -0.32 17.53
N GLY A 383 -2.21 -0.38 16.45
CA GLY A 383 -1.88 -1.62 15.74
C GLY A 383 -2.72 -1.77 14.47
N TYR A 384 -2.47 -2.85 13.72
CA TYR A 384 -3.22 -3.15 12.49
C TYR A 384 -4.50 -3.95 12.74
N TYR A 385 -4.59 -4.64 13.88
CA TYR A 385 -5.74 -5.42 14.27
C TYR A 385 -6.32 -4.85 15.55
N VAL A 386 -7.48 -4.22 15.43
CA VAL A 386 -8.06 -3.41 16.50
C VAL A 386 -9.54 -3.70 16.68
N LYS A 387 -10.06 -3.44 17.88
CA LYS A 387 -11.48 -3.62 18.21
C LYS A 387 -12.37 -2.68 17.38
N ASP A 388 -13.62 -3.06 17.21
CA ASP A 388 -14.66 -2.21 16.59
C ASP A 388 -14.68 -0.82 17.25
N ASN A 389 -14.88 0.24 16.44
CA ASN A 389 -14.94 1.69 16.79
C ASN A 389 -13.64 2.51 16.83
N GLN A 390 -12.46 1.90 16.71
CA GLN A 390 -11.20 2.64 16.87
C GLN A 390 -11.00 3.79 15.87
N SER A 391 -11.54 3.68 14.65
CA SER A 391 -11.50 4.76 13.67
C SER A 391 -12.29 5.99 14.13
N GLU A 392 -13.43 5.83 14.80
CA GLU A 392 -14.23 6.94 15.32
C GLU A 392 -13.54 7.61 16.52
N ILE A 393 -12.96 6.81 17.42
CA ILE A 393 -12.15 7.30 18.54
C ILE A 393 -10.98 8.10 17.99
N PHE A 394 -10.24 7.55 17.04
CA PHE A 394 -9.13 8.25 16.39
C PHE A 394 -9.57 9.55 15.70
N ALA A 395 -10.70 9.54 14.99
CA ALA A 395 -11.28 10.74 14.39
C ALA A 395 -11.62 11.82 15.45
N SER A 396 -12.12 11.40 16.62
CA SER A 396 -12.40 12.33 17.72
C SER A 396 -11.13 12.97 18.28
N TYR A 397 -10.03 12.21 18.38
CA TYR A 397 -8.72 12.75 18.75
C TYR A 397 -8.22 13.73 17.72
N LEU A 398 -8.26 13.39 16.42
CA LEU A 398 -7.82 14.31 15.38
C LEU A 398 -8.58 15.64 15.45
N ARG A 399 -9.92 15.59 15.49
CA ARG A 399 -10.81 16.76 15.57
C ARG A 399 -10.53 17.68 16.77
N ALA A 400 -10.06 17.11 17.87
CA ALA A 400 -9.78 17.87 19.09
C ALA A 400 -8.60 18.84 18.91
N TYR A 401 -7.70 18.61 17.96
CA TYR A 401 -6.48 19.41 17.77
C TYR A 401 -6.61 20.37 16.59
N ARG A 402 -5.89 21.48 16.66
CA ARG A 402 -5.87 22.49 15.60
C ARG A 402 -5.25 21.93 14.32
N ALA A 403 -4.18 21.16 14.45
CA ALA A 403 -3.48 20.57 13.33
C ALA A 403 -3.08 19.12 13.63
N GLY A 404 -3.11 18.28 12.60
CA GLY A 404 -2.49 16.97 12.61
C GLY A 404 -1.27 16.97 11.68
N ILE A 405 -0.13 16.53 12.20
CA ILE A 405 1.09 16.36 11.40
C ILE A 405 1.27 14.90 11.02
N THR A 406 1.58 14.68 9.75
CA THR A 406 1.97 13.37 9.24
C THR A 406 3.17 13.50 8.31
N THR A 407 3.83 12.38 8.07
CA THR A 407 4.94 12.28 7.12
C THR A 407 4.66 11.14 6.18
N THR A 408 5.24 11.21 4.99
CA THR A 408 5.36 10.03 4.15
C THR A 408 6.32 9.02 4.74
N LEU A 409 6.23 7.79 4.24
CA LEU A 409 7.30 6.81 4.38
C LEU A 409 8.56 7.33 3.69
N LEU A 410 9.68 6.63 3.92
CA LEU A 410 10.89 6.74 3.11
C LEU A 410 10.58 6.73 1.58
N PHE A 411 9.53 6.02 1.18
CA PHE A 411 9.08 5.92 -0.21
C PHE A 411 8.20 7.06 -0.71
N GLN A 412 7.83 8.06 0.11
CA GLN A 412 6.94 9.15 -0.35
C GLN A 412 5.49 8.71 -0.68
N TYR A 413 4.97 7.72 0.05
CA TYR A 413 3.57 7.29 -0.06
C TYR A 413 2.58 8.37 0.38
N VAL A 414 1.55 8.61 -0.44
CA VAL A 414 0.35 9.38 -0.06
C VAL A 414 -0.54 8.48 0.78
N ILE A 415 -0.34 8.47 2.09
CA ILE A 415 -1.03 7.56 3.03
C ILE A 415 -2.42 8.06 3.43
N ALA A 416 -3.27 7.16 3.97
CA ALA A 416 -4.63 7.47 4.43
C ALA A 416 -4.76 8.71 5.32
N LYS A 417 -3.78 8.96 6.21
CA LYS A 417 -3.78 10.12 7.13
C LYS A 417 -3.88 11.47 6.45
N ILE A 418 -3.42 11.58 5.20
CA ILE A 418 -3.54 12.80 4.40
C ILE A 418 -5.01 13.15 4.13
N PHE A 419 -5.92 12.17 4.11
CA PHE A 419 -7.35 12.38 3.96
C PHE A 419 -8.07 12.35 5.33
N GLU A 420 -7.64 11.48 6.24
CA GLU A 420 -8.26 11.36 7.57
C GLU A 420 -8.16 12.67 8.37
N ILE A 421 -6.96 13.27 8.50
CA ILE A 421 -6.73 14.51 9.27
C ILE A 421 -7.66 15.65 8.82
N PRO A 422 -7.63 16.10 7.54
CA PRO A 422 -8.48 17.20 7.10
C PRO A 422 -9.97 16.86 7.16
N SER A 423 -10.39 15.61 6.93
CA SER A 423 -11.82 15.24 7.00
C SER A 423 -12.46 15.47 8.37
N THR A 424 -11.65 15.51 9.44
CA THR A 424 -12.11 15.80 10.82
C THR A 424 -12.18 17.28 11.17
N GLY A 425 -11.72 18.18 10.28
CA GLY A 425 -11.61 19.61 10.58
C GLY A 425 -10.31 19.98 11.29
N SER A 426 -9.26 19.18 11.14
CA SER A 426 -7.91 19.48 11.65
C SER A 426 -6.98 19.83 10.50
N LEU A 427 -6.12 20.83 10.67
CA LEU A 427 -5.22 21.24 9.60
C LEU A 427 -4.25 20.12 9.28
N LEU A 428 -4.16 19.71 8.01
CA LEU A 428 -3.12 18.79 7.55
C LEU A 428 -1.78 19.52 7.44
N VAL A 429 -0.78 19.00 8.16
CA VAL A 429 0.62 19.39 8.04
C VAL A 429 1.43 18.19 7.52
N VAL A 430 2.07 18.31 6.35
CA VAL A 430 2.75 17.18 5.67
C VAL A 430 4.05 17.60 4.99
N ASN A 431 5.01 16.69 4.80
CA ASN A 431 6.26 17.03 4.11
C ASN A 431 6.01 17.46 2.66
N ARG A 432 6.72 18.50 2.20
CA ARG A 432 6.52 19.17 0.89
C ARG A 432 6.61 18.25 -0.33
N ASP A 433 7.22 17.09 -0.18
CA ASP A 433 7.54 16.18 -1.29
C ASP A 433 6.31 15.53 -1.93
N VAL A 434 5.19 15.49 -1.21
CA VAL A 434 3.93 15.00 -1.76
C VAL A 434 3.09 16.08 -2.42
N VAL A 435 3.48 17.36 -2.35
CA VAL A 435 2.69 18.47 -2.90
C VAL A 435 2.28 18.20 -4.37
N PRO A 436 3.17 17.76 -5.29
CA PRO A 436 2.76 17.49 -6.67
C PRO A 436 1.67 16.41 -6.80
N LEU A 437 1.65 15.42 -5.91
CA LEU A 437 0.61 14.38 -5.88
C LEU A 437 -0.69 14.91 -5.28
N LEU A 438 -0.61 15.78 -4.26
CA LEU A 438 -1.78 16.40 -3.65
C LEU A 438 -2.45 17.39 -4.62
N GLU A 439 -1.67 18.14 -5.38
CA GLU A 439 -2.19 19.03 -6.44
C GLU A 439 -2.92 18.25 -7.53
N ALA A 440 -2.42 17.05 -7.89
CA ALA A 440 -3.10 16.14 -8.82
C ALA A 440 -4.43 15.59 -8.28
N LEU A 441 -4.64 15.70 -6.96
CA LEU A 441 -5.90 15.43 -6.28
C LEU A 441 -6.71 16.72 -6.00
N HIS A 442 -6.30 17.86 -6.59
CA HIS A 442 -6.91 19.17 -6.37
C HIS A 442 -6.77 19.72 -4.94
N MET A 443 -5.95 19.09 -4.10
CA MET A 443 -5.54 19.63 -2.81
C MET A 443 -4.38 20.62 -3.03
N LYS A 444 -4.68 21.91 -2.89
CA LYS A 444 -3.72 23.02 -3.03
C LYS A 444 -3.08 23.43 -1.69
N GLU A 445 -1.76 23.61 -1.69
CA GLU A 445 -1.01 24.11 -0.53
C GLU A 445 -1.47 25.53 -0.16
N MET A 446 -1.47 25.86 1.14
CA MET A 446 -1.97 27.12 1.72
C MET A 446 -3.45 27.41 1.46
N GLN A 447 -4.20 26.45 0.91
CA GLN A 447 -5.66 26.52 0.75
C GLN A 447 -6.35 25.38 1.47
N HIS A 448 -5.82 24.16 1.37
CA HIS A 448 -6.42 22.96 1.97
C HIS A 448 -5.51 22.27 3.00
N PHE A 449 -4.20 22.54 2.92
CA PHE A 449 -3.19 21.99 3.80
C PHE A 449 -1.96 22.89 3.83
N VAL A 450 -1.03 22.63 4.75
CA VAL A 450 0.26 23.30 4.83
C VAL A 450 1.37 22.26 4.69
N SER A 451 2.39 22.55 3.88
CA SER A 451 3.55 21.68 3.78
C SER A 451 4.74 22.20 4.59
N PHE A 452 5.60 21.29 5.04
CA PHE A 452 6.85 21.63 5.72
C PHE A 452 8.07 21.11 4.96
N ASP A 453 9.19 21.80 5.11
CA ASP A 453 10.49 21.32 4.64
C ASP A 453 10.96 20.17 5.52
N ARG A 454 11.25 19.01 4.93
CA ARG A 454 11.73 17.83 5.67
C ARG A 454 13.04 18.08 6.42
N THR A 455 13.82 19.08 6.02
CA THR A 455 15.10 19.48 6.65
C THR A 455 14.90 20.41 7.84
N ASP A 456 13.80 21.14 7.85
CA ASP A 456 13.38 22.03 8.94
C ASP A 456 11.86 22.02 9.12
N PRO A 457 11.30 20.98 9.76
CA PRO A 457 9.87 20.92 10.04
C PRO A 457 9.41 21.98 11.05
N GLU A 458 10.33 22.46 11.90
CA GLU A 458 10.03 23.27 13.07
C GLU A 458 9.48 24.64 12.72
N THR A 459 10.06 25.29 11.71
CA THR A 459 9.57 26.59 11.20
C THR A 459 8.08 26.55 10.86
N THR A 460 7.60 25.47 10.23
CA THR A 460 6.18 25.33 9.88
C THR A 460 5.31 25.05 11.10
N MET A 461 5.80 24.26 12.05
CA MET A 461 5.07 23.97 13.29
C MET A 461 4.81 25.23 14.11
N HIS A 462 5.80 26.11 14.25
CA HIS A 462 5.63 27.40 14.92
C HIS A 462 4.69 28.33 14.15
N TRP A 463 4.79 28.38 12.81
CA TRP A 463 3.87 29.18 12.00
C TRP A 463 2.40 28.77 12.20
N VAL A 464 2.10 27.46 12.27
CA VAL A 464 0.75 26.92 12.48
C VAL A 464 0.17 27.30 13.85
N LEU A 465 1.02 27.43 14.86
CA LEU A 465 0.63 27.75 16.24
C LEU A 465 0.77 29.23 16.58
N ASP A 466 1.31 30.06 15.70
CA ASP A 466 1.38 31.50 15.95
C ASP A 466 -0.05 32.08 16.05
N PRO A 467 -0.42 32.75 17.16
CA PRO A 467 -1.71 33.42 17.28
C PRO A 467 -2.01 34.41 16.15
N ALA A 468 -0.99 35.05 15.56
CA ALA A 468 -1.15 35.96 14.44
C ALA A 468 -1.66 35.26 13.16
N ASN A 469 -1.39 33.96 13.01
CA ASN A 469 -1.80 33.17 11.86
C ASN A 469 -3.12 32.41 12.07
N GLN A 470 -3.74 32.50 13.24
CA GLN A 470 -4.90 31.67 13.60
C GLN A 470 -6.03 31.76 12.58
N VAL A 471 -6.40 32.97 12.13
CA VAL A 471 -7.50 33.17 11.17
C VAL A 471 -7.21 32.47 9.84
N VAL A 472 -5.96 32.56 9.37
CA VAL A 472 -5.54 31.92 8.12
C VAL A 472 -5.52 30.40 8.30
N VAL A 473 -4.98 29.89 9.40
CA VAL A 473 -4.95 28.46 9.74
C VAL A 473 -6.36 27.87 9.80
N ASP A 474 -7.30 28.54 10.46
CA ASP A 474 -8.69 28.08 10.56
C ASP A 474 -9.40 28.10 9.21
N THR A 475 -9.09 29.09 8.36
CA THR A 475 -9.59 29.14 6.97
C THR A 475 -9.11 27.94 6.16
N ILE A 476 -7.80 27.64 6.19
CA ILE A 476 -7.21 26.50 5.46
C ILE A 476 -7.80 25.18 5.97
N ARG A 477 -7.93 25.04 7.28
CA ARG A 477 -8.46 23.85 7.96
C ARG A 477 -9.91 23.56 7.55
N LYS A 478 -10.74 24.59 7.49
CA LYS A 478 -12.13 24.47 7.06
C LYS A 478 -12.24 24.09 5.58
N ALA A 479 -11.49 24.77 4.71
CA ALA A 479 -11.46 24.46 3.28
C ALA A 479 -10.93 23.04 3.01
N GLY A 480 -9.90 22.60 3.74
CA GLY A 480 -9.40 21.22 3.66
C GLY A 480 -10.44 20.18 4.06
N MET A 481 -11.22 20.45 5.11
CA MET A 481 -12.33 19.58 5.52
C MET A 481 -13.42 19.49 4.47
N GLU A 482 -13.85 20.62 3.94
CA GLU A 482 -14.89 20.71 2.90
C GLU A 482 -14.46 19.93 1.64
N LEU A 483 -13.26 20.20 1.11
CA LEU A 483 -12.73 19.52 -0.07
C LEU A 483 -12.69 18.00 0.11
N VAL A 484 -12.18 17.52 1.24
CA VAL A 484 -12.01 16.07 1.47
C VAL A 484 -13.35 15.38 1.63
N ARG A 485 -14.32 16.01 2.31
CA ARG A 485 -15.68 15.47 2.46
C ARG A 485 -16.45 15.44 1.15
N GLU A 486 -16.13 16.33 0.21
CA GLU A 486 -16.77 16.38 -1.10
C GLU A 486 -16.11 15.41 -2.11
N GLN A 487 -14.79 15.35 -2.14
CA GLN A 487 -14.04 14.77 -3.28
C GLN A 487 -13.11 13.59 -2.91
N HIS A 488 -12.88 13.35 -1.62
CA HIS A 488 -11.92 12.35 -1.16
C HIS A 488 -12.48 11.40 -0.09
N MET A 489 -13.78 11.16 -0.14
CA MET A 489 -14.45 10.10 0.59
C MET A 489 -14.30 8.75 -0.12
N VAL A 490 -14.49 7.67 0.63
CA VAL A 490 -14.53 6.29 0.08
C VAL A 490 -15.51 6.18 -1.09
N THR A 491 -16.69 6.78 -0.99
CA THR A 491 -17.70 6.80 -2.04
C THR A 491 -17.17 7.36 -3.36
N ASN A 492 -16.30 8.38 -3.34
CA ASN A 492 -15.69 8.88 -4.56
C ASN A 492 -14.77 7.82 -5.22
N ARG A 493 -14.07 7.00 -4.41
CA ARG A 493 -13.23 5.89 -4.91
C ARG A 493 -14.06 4.74 -5.45
N VAL A 494 -15.19 4.44 -4.81
CA VAL A 494 -16.17 3.44 -5.27
C VAL A 494 -16.71 3.83 -6.65
N GLN A 495 -17.13 5.08 -6.80
CA GLN A 495 -17.59 5.64 -8.07
C GLN A 495 -16.50 5.59 -9.15
N ALA A 496 -15.27 6.01 -8.82
CA ALA A 496 -14.14 5.99 -9.74
C ALA A 496 -13.81 4.57 -10.23
N LEU A 497 -13.78 3.59 -9.33
CA LEU A 497 -13.50 2.20 -9.67
C LEU A 497 -14.63 1.58 -10.50
N ASN A 498 -15.88 1.81 -10.11
CA ASN A 498 -17.04 1.32 -10.87
C ASN A 498 -17.11 1.95 -12.26
N ARG A 499 -16.81 3.24 -12.38
CA ARG A 499 -16.71 3.94 -13.67
C ARG A 499 -15.63 3.34 -14.54
N PHE A 500 -14.44 3.09 -13.98
CA PHE A 500 -13.37 2.43 -14.73
C PHE A 500 -13.79 1.05 -15.24
N VAL A 501 -14.42 0.22 -14.40
CA VAL A 501 -14.89 -1.11 -14.82
C VAL A 501 -16.03 -1.05 -15.86
N LYS A 502 -16.91 -0.06 -15.77
CA LYS A 502 -18.04 0.08 -16.70
C LYS A 502 -17.65 0.75 -18.01
N GLU A 503 -16.72 1.69 -17.99
CA GLU A 503 -16.48 2.59 -19.12
C GLU A 503 -15.03 2.55 -19.61
N GLY A 504 -14.12 1.91 -18.88
CA GLY A 504 -12.68 2.03 -19.12
C GLY A 504 -12.13 3.42 -18.86
N VAL A 505 -12.84 4.25 -18.08
CA VAL A 505 -12.47 5.65 -17.82
C VAL A 505 -11.84 5.79 -16.43
N PRO A 506 -10.52 6.01 -16.33
CA PRO A 506 -9.89 6.29 -15.04
C PRO A 506 -10.24 7.71 -14.56
N THR A 507 -10.31 7.89 -13.24
CA THR A 507 -10.69 9.18 -12.63
C THR A 507 -9.49 9.96 -12.09
N TYR A 508 -8.50 9.27 -11.50
CA TYR A 508 -7.36 9.91 -10.85
C TYR A 508 -6.10 9.75 -11.68
N THR A 509 -5.35 10.83 -11.85
CA THR A 509 -4.09 10.89 -12.59
C THR A 509 -3.01 11.46 -11.70
N PHE A 510 -1.77 11.02 -11.84
CA PHE A 510 -0.62 11.62 -11.14
C PHE A 510 0.32 12.28 -12.16
N PRO A 511 1.17 13.24 -11.74
CA PRO A 511 2.07 13.93 -12.65
C PRO A 511 3.01 12.93 -13.34
N ALA A 512 3.12 13.00 -14.67
CA ALA A 512 4.00 12.13 -15.46
C ALA A 512 5.47 12.24 -15.03
N THR A 513 5.87 13.45 -14.62
CA THR A 513 7.21 13.79 -14.14
C THR A 513 7.43 13.45 -12.67
N PHE A 514 6.43 12.88 -11.97
CA PHE A 514 6.63 12.43 -10.61
C PHE A 514 7.60 11.25 -10.60
N SER A 515 8.70 11.43 -9.88
CA SER A 515 9.75 10.44 -9.67
C SER A 515 10.13 10.49 -8.20
N ILE A 516 10.51 9.34 -7.62
CA ILE A 516 11.00 9.29 -6.25
C ILE A 516 12.37 9.96 -6.22
N ARG A 517 12.38 11.26 -5.95
CA ARG A 517 13.60 11.93 -5.50
C ARG A 517 13.92 11.37 -4.12
N GLY A 518 15.14 10.91 -3.91
CA GLY A 518 15.58 10.41 -2.60
C GLY A 518 15.14 11.40 -1.51
N PRO A 519 14.54 10.94 -0.40
CA PRO A 519 13.96 11.79 0.64
C PRO A 519 15.01 12.50 1.50
N CYS A 520 16.07 13.00 0.86
CA CYS A 520 17.38 13.24 1.41
C CYS A 520 17.91 14.61 0.99
N PRO A 521 18.53 15.37 1.91
CA PRO A 521 18.63 15.11 3.35
C PRO A 521 17.29 15.33 4.09
N SER A 522 17.23 14.98 5.38
CA SER A 522 16.09 15.30 6.24
C SER A 522 16.55 15.62 7.68
N ALA A 523 15.69 16.22 8.50
CA ALA A 523 15.98 16.46 9.92
C ALA A 523 16.36 15.18 10.67
N ALA A 524 15.77 14.04 10.27
CA ALA A 524 16.06 12.74 10.85
C ALA A 524 17.42 12.16 10.38
N ILE A 525 17.89 12.52 9.19
CA ILE A 525 19.16 12.05 8.60
C ILE A 525 19.78 13.23 7.83
N PRO A 526 20.50 14.13 8.52
CA PRO A 526 20.97 15.38 7.91
C PRO A 526 22.06 15.16 6.85
N SER A 527 22.88 14.11 6.99
CA SER A 527 23.87 13.75 5.99
C SER A 527 23.17 13.23 4.73
N LYS A 528 23.32 13.95 3.61
CA LYS A 528 22.77 13.54 2.31
C LYS A 528 23.27 12.15 1.91
N GLU A 529 24.58 11.88 2.02
CA GLU A 529 25.18 10.59 1.68
C GLU A 529 24.63 9.46 2.57
N GLU A 530 24.53 9.67 3.88
CA GLU A 530 23.99 8.65 4.79
C GLU A 530 22.51 8.39 4.50
N CYS A 531 21.75 9.45 4.23
CA CYS A 531 20.35 9.35 3.88
C CYS A 531 20.16 8.61 2.55
N GLU A 532 20.92 8.95 1.52
CA GLU A 532 20.88 8.27 0.21
C GLU A 532 21.32 6.82 0.34
N LYS A 533 22.36 6.52 1.13
CA LYS A 533 22.78 5.15 1.41
C LYS A 533 21.70 4.37 2.14
N ARG A 534 20.99 5.00 3.09
CA ARG A 534 19.85 4.37 3.77
C ARG A 534 18.67 4.21 2.83
N PHE A 535 18.38 5.19 1.98
CA PHE A 535 17.34 5.10 0.97
C PHE A 535 17.65 4.00 -0.03
N ALA A 536 18.89 3.87 -0.50
CA ALA A 536 19.30 2.74 -1.32
C ALA A 536 19.19 1.42 -0.56
N ARG A 537 19.54 1.40 0.75
CA ARG A 537 19.49 0.19 1.58
C ARG A 537 18.08 -0.30 1.88
N GLU A 538 17.19 0.59 2.29
CA GLU A 538 15.84 0.26 2.73
C GLU A 538 14.81 0.46 1.62
N GLY A 539 15.12 1.34 0.66
CA GLY A 539 14.25 1.76 -0.44
C GLY A 539 14.46 1.01 -1.75
N LEU A 540 15.64 0.41 -1.96
CA LEU A 540 15.79 -0.67 -2.94
C LEU A 540 15.55 -1.99 -2.23
N TYR A 541 14.82 -2.86 -2.92
CA TYR A 541 14.23 -4.05 -2.36
C TYR A 541 15.25 -4.95 -1.64
N LYS A 542 14.87 -5.58 -0.52
CA LYS A 542 15.76 -6.48 0.27
C LYS A 542 16.39 -7.58 -0.59
N CYS A 543 15.75 -7.97 -1.69
CA CYS A 543 16.33 -8.97 -2.59
C CYS A 543 17.52 -8.51 -3.42
N ASP A 544 17.76 -7.21 -3.54
CA ASP A 544 18.90 -6.69 -4.31
C ASP A 544 20.21 -6.70 -3.51
N GLN A 545 20.16 -6.92 -2.19
CA GLN A 545 21.31 -6.65 -1.32
C GLN A 545 22.02 -7.88 -0.74
N TRP A 546 21.34 -9.01 -0.49
CA TRP A 546 22.00 -10.16 0.17
C TRP A 546 21.48 -11.52 -0.30
N PHE A 547 22.37 -12.29 -0.93
CA PHE A 547 22.29 -13.75 -1.10
C PHE A 547 20.93 -14.30 -1.55
N CYS A 548 20.24 -13.58 -2.43
CA CYS A 548 18.92 -14.00 -2.85
C CYS A 548 18.98 -15.24 -3.73
N GLY A 549 20.01 -15.38 -4.54
CA GLY A 549 20.20 -16.58 -5.33
C GLY A 549 20.34 -17.79 -4.41
N ALA A 550 21.15 -17.66 -3.37
CA ALA A 550 21.28 -18.68 -2.34
C ALA A 550 19.95 -18.96 -1.61
N ARG A 551 19.22 -17.92 -1.19
CA ARG A 551 17.92 -18.09 -0.52
C ARG A 551 16.86 -18.71 -1.43
N SER A 552 16.78 -18.34 -2.70
CA SER A 552 15.82 -18.92 -3.65
C SER A 552 16.06 -20.41 -3.90
N ILE A 553 17.31 -20.86 -3.83
CA ILE A 553 17.67 -22.26 -4.02
C ILE A 553 17.48 -23.05 -2.72
N VAL A 554 17.83 -22.47 -1.57
CA VAL A 554 17.76 -23.13 -0.26
C VAL A 554 16.34 -23.18 0.30
N PHE A 555 15.52 -22.15 0.05
CA PHE A 555 14.18 -22.00 0.63
C PHE A 555 13.06 -21.96 -0.41
N GLY A 556 13.36 -22.05 -1.71
CA GLY A 556 12.35 -22.18 -2.76
C GLY A 556 11.79 -23.59 -2.80
N LYS A 557 10.81 -23.86 -1.94
CA LYS A 557 9.88 -24.99 -2.07
C LYS A 557 8.51 -24.47 -2.45
#